data_AF-A0A2T3G2A7-F1
#
_entry.id   AF-A0A2T3G2A7-F1
#
_cell.length_a   1.000
_cell.length_b   1.000
_cell.length_c   1.000
_cell.angle_alpha   90.00
_cell.angle_beta   90.00
_cell.angle_gamma   90.00
#
_symmetry.space_group_name_H-M   'P 1'
#
loop_
_entity.id
_entity.type
_entity.pdbx_description
1 polymer ?
#
loop_
_entity_poly.entity_id
_entity_poly.type
_entity_poly.pdbx_seq_one_letter_code
_entity_poly.pdbx_strand_id
1 'polypeptide(L)'
;MDDALFEIDNMCHALGFDPNKIRKGQRVFEYYRNFFVASGKYKESWEKLVKWGYAGKASNAIVDSYYYVTQAGLDFLSSIYKIKFKPMK
;
A
#
# COMPACT_ATOMS: atom_id res chain seq x y z
N MET A 1 -0.04 19.25 4.66
CA MET A 1 -0.71 17.95 4.52
C MET A 1 0.28 16.97 5.11
N ASP A 2 -0.06 16.33 6.23
CA ASP A 2 0.90 15.49 6.96
C ASP A 2 1.44 14.40 6.04
N ASP A 3 2.76 14.42 5.79
CA ASP A 3 3.47 13.49 4.91
C ASP A 3 3.04 12.04 5.17
N ALA A 4 2.90 11.68 6.46
CA ALA A 4 2.50 10.35 6.91
C ALA A 4 1.13 9.89 6.38
N LEU A 5 0.14 10.79 6.30
CA LEU A 5 -1.18 10.44 5.77
C LEU A 5 -1.11 10.18 4.27
N PHE A 6 -0.35 11.00 3.53
CA PHE A 6 -0.13 10.81 2.10
C PHE A 6 0.55 9.47 1.80
N GLU A 7 1.48 9.04 2.65
CA GLU A 7 2.19 7.76 2.52
C GLU A 7 1.28 6.56 2.84
N ILE A 8 0.40 6.67 3.84
CA ILE A 8 -0.64 5.66 4.12
C ILE A 8 -1.61 5.53 2.95
N ASP A 9 -2.09 6.67 2.41
CA ASP A 9 -3.03 6.70 1.29
C ASP A 9 -2.42 6.04 0.04
N ASN A 10 -1.12 6.25 -0.21
CA ASN A 10 -0.40 5.60 -1.31
C ASN A 10 -0.40 4.07 -1.15
N MET A 11 -0.14 3.54 0.04
CA MET A 11 -0.19 2.09 0.30
C MET A 11 -1.61 1.53 0.12
N CYS A 12 -2.63 2.21 0.66
CA CYS A 12 -4.04 1.84 0.46
C CYS A 12 -4.39 1.80 -1.04
N HIS A 13 -3.97 2.81 -1.79
CA HIS A 13 -4.21 2.89 -3.22
C HIS A 13 -3.57 1.72 -3.99
N ALA A 14 -2.32 1.37 -3.69
CA ALA A 14 -1.64 0.23 -4.32
C ALA A 14 -2.38 -1.11 -4.12
N LEU A 15 -3.09 -1.26 -3.00
CA LEU A 15 -3.90 -2.44 -2.66
C LEU A 15 -5.34 -2.36 -3.22
N GLY A 16 -5.75 -1.22 -3.76
CA GLY A 16 -7.15 -0.97 -4.13
C GLY A 16 -8.08 -0.87 -2.92
N PHE A 17 -7.52 -0.58 -1.75
CA PHE A 17 -8.25 -0.48 -0.50
C PHE A 17 -8.77 0.95 -0.29
N ASP A 18 -10.05 1.08 0.04
CA ASP A 18 -10.69 2.34 0.41
C ASP A 18 -11.20 2.22 1.86
N PRO A 19 -10.57 2.90 2.83
CA PRO A 19 -10.93 2.77 4.23
C PRO A 19 -12.34 3.28 4.55
N ASN A 20 -12.93 4.12 3.69
CA ASN A 20 -14.30 4.61 3.87
C ASN A 20 -15.37 3.57 3.48
N LYS A 21 -14.96 2.47 2.82
CA LYS A 21 -15.85 1.39 2.37
C LYS A 21 -15.81 0.15 3.26
N ILE A 22 -15.12 0.21 4.40
CA ILE A 22 -15.09 -0.89 5.37
C ILE A 22 -16.51 -1.12 5.91
N ARG A 23 -17.03 -2.33 5.75
CA ARG A 23 -18.36 -2.70 6.27
C ARG A 23 -18.30 -2.94 7.77
N LYS A 24 -19.41 -2.69 8.48
CA LYS A 24 -19.53 -3.01 9.91
C LYS A 24 -19.21 -4.49 10.15
N GLY A 25 -18.22 -4.76 11.01
CA GLY A 25 -17.79 -6.13 11.34
C GLY A 25 -16.85 -6.77 10.33
N GLN A 26 -16.48 -6.09 9.24
CA GLN A 26 -15.47 -6.60 8.31
C GLN A 26 -14.13 -6.76 9.03
N ARG A 27 -13.56 -7.98 8.98
CA ARG A 27 -12.28 -8.31 9.62
C ARG A 27 -11.14 -8.51 8.63
N VAL A 28 -11.47 -8.66 7.35
CA VAL A 28 -10.51 -9.00 6.30
C VAL A 28 -10.83 -8.19 5.04
N PHE A 29 -9.79 -7.71 4.36
CA PHE A 29 -9.85 -7.17 3.02
C PHE A 29 -9.00 -8.04 2.09
N GLU A 30 -9.60 -8.49 0.99
CA GLU A 30 -8.94 -9.25 -0.06
C GLU A 30 -8.48 -8.28 -1.15
N TYR A 31 -7.17 -8.09 -1.29
CA TYR A 31 -6.62 -7.24 -2.34
C TYR A 31 -6.33 -8.06 -3.60
N TYR A 32 -6.82 -7.60 -4.75
CA TYR A 32 -6.55 -8.22 -6.06
C TYR A 32 -5.30 -7.64 -6.73
N ARG A 33 -4.75 -6.55 -6.19
CA ARG A 33 -3.56 -5.86 -6.69
C ARG A 33 -2.65 -5.44 -5.54
N ASN A 34 -1.37 -5.34 -5.82
CA ASN A 34 -0.37 -4.73 -4.94
C ASN A 34 0.74 -4.16 -5.82
N PHE A 35 0.43 -3.07 -6.52
CA PHE A 35 1.29 -2.54 -7.58
C PHE A 35 1.00 -1.07 -7.81
N PHE A 36 2.05 -0.25 -7.83
CA PHE A 36 1.94 1.18 -8.15
C PHE A 36 3.17 1.70 -8.90
N VAL A 37 2.96 2.33 -10.06
CA VAL A 37 4.01 3.02 -10.82
C VAL A 37 3.99 4.49 -10.41
N ALA A 38 5.04 4.94 -9.74
CA ALA A 38 5.10 6.29 -9.17
C ALA A 38 6.00 7.22 -9.98
N SER A 39 5.63 8.51 -10.03
CA SER A 39 6.44 9.60 -10.58
C SER A 39 6.32 10.86 -9.71
N GLY A 40 7.25 11.81 -9.87
CA GLY A 40 7.29 13.05 -9.10
C GLY A 40 7.24 12.83 -7.58
N LYS A 41 6.42 13.62 -6.89
CA LYS A 41 6.23 13.54 -5.42
C LYS A 41 5.79 12.15 -4.91
N TYR A 42 5.08 11.37 -5.74
CA TYR A 42 4.68 10.02 -5.35
C TYR A 42 5.91 9.11 -5.27
N LYS A 43 6.84 9.24 -6.22
CA LYS A 43 8.09 8.49 -6.20
C LYS A 43 8.86 8.76 -4.91
N GLU A 44 9.00 10.03 -4.52
CA GLU A 44 9.69 10.42 -3.28
C GLU A 44 9.03 9.82 -2.03
N SER A 45 7.70 9.85 -1.96
CA SER A 45 6.92 9.22 -0.89
C SER A 45 7.15 7.70 -0.83
N TRP A 46 7.11 7.02 -1.97
CA TRP A 46 7.35 5.58 -2.04
C TRP A 46 8.79 5.20 -1.67
N GLU A 47 9.79 6.00 -2.04
CA GLU A 47 11.18 5.78 -1.63
C GLU A 47 11.35 5.93 -0.10
N LYS A 48 10.62 6.83 0.56
CA LYS A 48 10.58 6.90 2.03
C LYS A 48 9.99 5.62 2.63
N LEU A 49 8.86 5.14 2.10
CA LEU A 49 8.21 3.89 2.54
C LEU A 49 9.14 2.67 2.36
N VAL A 50 9.93 2.64 1.27
CA VAL A 50 10.95 1.62 1.04
C VAL A 50 12.04 1.70 2.11
N LYS A 51 12.53 2.90 2.41
CA LYS A 51 13.53 3.11 3.48
C LYS A 51 13.03 2.66 4.86
N TRP A 52 11.73 2.78 5.13
CA TRP A 52 11.09 2.29 6.36
C TRP A 52 10.73 0.80 6.35
N GLY A 53 10.87 0.13 5.20
CA GLY A 53 10.56 -1.30 5.04
C GLY A 53 9.08 -1.63 4.83
N TYR A 54 8.21 -0.62 4.73
CA TYR A 54 6.78 -0.81 4.49
C TYR A 54 6.43 -1.00 3.01
N ALA A 55 7.35 -0.63 2.12
CA ALA A 55 7.23 -0.87 0.69
C ALA A 55 8.49 -1.55 0.13
N GLY A 56 8.30 -2.24 -0.99
CA GLY A 56 9.37 -2.76 -1.83
C GLY A 56 9.32 -2.12 -3.21
N LYS A 57 10.44 -2.21 -3.93
CA LYS A 57 10.58 -1.75 -5.31
C LYS A 57 11.00 -2.92 -6.18
N ALA A 58 10.39 -3.04 -7.34
CA ALA A 58 10.68 -4.07 -8.33
C ALA A 58 10.54 -3.49 -9.75
N SER A 59 10.87 -4.30 -10.76
CA SER A 59 10.73 -3.95 -12.18
C SER A 59 10.21 -5.16 -12.95
N ASN A 60 9.65 -4.92 -14.14
CA ASN A 60 9.28 -5.99 -15.06
C ASN A 60 9.43 -5.51 -16.52
N ALA A 61 9.11 -6.38 -17.49
CA ALA A 61 9.29 -6.07 -18.91
C ALA A 61 8.35 -4.94 -19.44
N ILE A 62 7.30 -4.58 -18.70
CA ILE A 62 6.30 -3.59 -19.10
C ILE A 62 6.61 -2.23 -18.47
N VAL A 63 7.12 -2.22 -17.24
CA VAL A 63 7.41 -1.00 -16.48
C VAL A 63 8.81 -1.03 -15.85
N ASP A 64 9.57 0.04 -16.08
CA ASP A 64 10.96 0.17 -15.59
C ASP A 64 11.08 0.03 -14.08
N SER A 65 10.09 0.54 -13.32
CA SER A 65 9.99 0.27 -11.89
C SER A 65 8.56 0.46 -11.37
N TYR A 66 8.22 -0.33 -10.36
CA TYR A 66 6.99 -0.21 -9.60
C TYR A 66 7.25 -0.48 -8.12
N TYR A 67 6.32 -0.02 -7.29
CA TYR A 67 6.32 -0.24 -5.86
C TYR A 67 5.17 -1.17 -5.46
N TYR A 68 5.36 -1.84 -4.34
CA TYR A 68 4.38 -2.71 -3.72
C TYR A 68 4.51 -2.62 -2.20
N VAL A 69 3.41 -2.86 -1.48
CA VAL A 69 3.38 -2.91 -0.02
C VAL A 69 3.95 -4.25 0.46
N THR A 70 4.91 -4.21 1.39
CA THR A 70 5.50 -5.43 1.98
C THR A 70 4.59 -6.01 3.05
N GLN A 71 4.91 -7.20 3.58
CA GLN A 71 4.18 -7.73 4.74
C GLN A 71 4.19 -6.77 5.94
N ALA A 72 5.33 -6.12 6.21
CA ALA A 72 5.42 -5.12 7.28
C ALA A 72 4.49 -3.91 7.03
N GLY A 73 4.37 -3.47 5.77
CA GLY A 73 3.40 -2.42 5.39
C GLY A 73 1.95 -2.88 5.57
N LEU A 74 1.63 -4.12 5.20
CA LEU A 74 0.31 -4.71 5.42
C LEU A 74 -0.02 -4.80 6.92
N ASP A 75 0.92 -5.23 7.74
CA ASP A 75 0.77 -5.32 9.19
C ASP A 75 0.56 -3.94 9.83
N PHE A 76 1.29 -2.93 9.34
CA PHE A 76 1.10 -1.53 9.74
C PHE A 76 -0.30 -1.03 9.39
N LEU A 77 -0.77 -1.22 8.14
CA LEU A 77 -2.14 -0.87 7.74
C LEU A 77 -3.18 -1.63 8.57
N SER A 78 -2.94 -2.91 8.86
CA SER A 78 -3.79 -3.71 9.74
C SER A 78 -3.89 -3.12 11.14
N SER A 79 -2.79 -2.56 11.67
CA SER A 79 -2.78 -1.92 12.98
C SER A 79 -3.61 -0.63 13.01
N ILE A 80 -3.69 0.11 11.90
CA ILE A 80 -4.48 1.34 11.76
C ILE A 80 -5.96 1.00 11.59
N TYR A 81 -6.29 0.23 10.56
CA TYR A 81 -7.68 0.00 10.15
C TYR A 81 -8.37 -1.15 10.89
N LYS A 82 -7.64 -1.89 11.73
CA LYS A 82 -8.14 -3.03 12.51
C LYS A 82 -8.79 -4.13 11.66
N ILE A 83 -8.27 -4.32 10.45
CA ILE A 83 -8.62 -5.40 9.51
C ILE A 83 -7.37 -6.12 9.02
N LYS A 84 -7.47 -7.39 8.64
CA LYS A 84 -6.38 -8.13 8.00
C LYS A 84 -6.39 -7.91 6.49
N PHE A 85 -5.22 -7.72 5.89
CA PHE A 85 -5.06 -7.73 4.44
C PHE A 85 -4.59 -9.10 4.00
N LYS A 86 -5.20 -9.65 2.94
CA LYS A 86 -4.74 -10.89 2.32
C LYS A 86 -4.90 -10.80 0.80
N PRO A 87 -4.04 -11.47 0.02
CA PRO A 87 -4.24 -11.52 -1.42
C PRO A 87 -5.53 -12.28 -1.73
N MET A 88 -6.23 -11.84 -2.78
CA MET A 88 -7.32 -12.61 -3.38
C MET A 88 -6.73 -13.91 -3.96
N LYS A 89 -7.42 -15.04 -3.75
CA LYS A 89 -7.03 -16.34 -4.31
C LYS A 89 -7.44 -16.47 -5.76
#